data_AF-A0A9D9X6Q3-F1
#
_entry.id   AF-A0A9D9X6Q3-F1
#
_cell.length_a   1.000
_cell.length_b   1.000
_cell.length_c   1.000
_cell.angle_alpha   90.00
_cell.angle_beta   90.00
_cell.angle_gamma   90.00
#
_symmetry.space_group_name_H-M   'P 1'
#
loop_
_entity.id
_entity.type
_entity.pdbx_description
1 polymer ?
#
loop_
_entity_poly.entity_id
_entity_poly.type
_entity_poly.pdbx_seq_one_letter_code
_entity_poly.pdbx_strand_id
1 'polypeptide(L)'
;MSTAPPEESADNTRAGWRIVLLVLLAFAEFAAIDAHNLRVSEACKPYLFYAVQATHFGLLFAAGLMVAMLPNLRGLWQELCGAALRHHWQRYLFAQLSVFALFYVCSDVFFASLEACAVSSATLIAWVFLAAATLLLFIACLAHYRFWFSFLGRLRQAMLLSALVAAAVTVVARLSQGLWGSLAELTFHVSARLLALMYPDEMIYAELNDKILGTSEFRVNIAPDCSGYEGIGLIIGFLTLYLSLFRAELRFPRALLLYPIGIVAIWLFNALRITVLIAIGDSWSPEIALGGFHSQAGWIAFIAIALGLIALIHNAQFFVRNKPPVAQVARRHEPLSTAMLLPIVVLLAVTLVSGAFSAGFDWLYPLRVLATGAVLLCFWRALELRSYRPAWEPVLAGIVVFGLWLLTVPKNADADAAFSLALAQSIPAITIGWLLMRSIGSIITVPLAEELAFRGYMLSKLCGREAAMSDRLPLNWFAIAGSSLAFGLLHGAWMAGTLAGLLYAWARYRHGRVLDAVLAHMVTNALVTAYVLLTAQWVYW
;
A
#
# COMPACT_ATOMS: atom_id res chain seq x y z
N MET A 1 4.71 36.58 15.06
CA MET A 1 3.28 36.51 14.66
C MET A 1 2.98 35.08 14.24
N SER A 2 2.31 34.33 15.12
CA SER A 2 1.81 32.98 14.83
C SER A 2 0.61 33.11 13.90
N THR A 3 0.78 32.83 12.62
CA THR A 3 -0.34 32.73 11.67
C THR A 3 -1.02 31.39 11.90
N ALA A 4 -1.99 31.37 12.84
CA ALA A 4 -2.96 30.29 12.87
C ALA A 4 -3.61 30.20 11.48
N PRO A 5 -3.72 29.01 10.87
CA PRO A 5 -4.37 28.87 9.58
C PRO A 5 -5.82 29.38 9.70
N PRO A 6 -6.34 30.10 8.68
CA PRO A 6 -7.71 30.59 8.72
C PRO A 6 -8.66 29.39 8.87
N GLU A 7 -9.62 29.50 9.80
CA GLU A 7 -10.68 28.50 9.95
C GLU A 7 -11.41 28.32 8.62
N GLU A 8 -11.54 27.07 8.18
CA GLU A 8 -12.24 26.73 6.95
C GLU A 8 -13.74 27.03 7.13
N SER A 9 -14.35 27.80 6.21
CA SER A 9 -15.77 28.16 6.34
C SER A 9 -16.67 26.92 6.25
N ALA A 10 -17.81 26.93 6.96
CA ALA A 10 -18.75 25.81 6.99
C ALA A 10 -19.23 25.37 5.58
N ASP A 11 -19.33 26.32 4.65
CA ASP A 11 -19.66 26.03 3.25
C ASP A 11 -18.53 25.28 2.54
N ASN A 12 -17.27 25.66 2.79
CA ASN A 12 -16.12 24.98 2.22
C ASN A 12 -16.03 23.52 2.73
N THR A 13 -16.36 23.29 4.00
CA THR A 13 -16.48 21.95 4.58
C THR A 13 -17.55 21.10 3.88
N ARG A 14 -18.74 21.65 3.63
CA ARG A 14 -19.81 20.93 2.92
C ARG A 14 -19.40 20.56 1.49
N ALA A 15 -18.74 21.49 0.79
CA ALA A 15 -18.26 21.24 -0.57
C ALA A 15 -17.17 20.17 -0.61
N GLY A 16 -16.24 20.19 0.35
CA GLY A 16 -15.21 19.17 0.50
C GLY A 16 -15.80 17.78 0.73
N TRP A 17 -16.76 17.63 1.64
CA TRP A 17 -17.45 16.36 1.86
C TRP A 17 -18.19 15.88 0.62
N ARG A 18 -18.84 16.78 -0.14
CA ARG A 18 -19.47 16.42 -1.42
C ARG A 18 -18.44 15.92 -2.43
N ILE A 19 -17.30 16.58 -2.57
CA ILE A 19 -16.22 16.12 -3.47
C ILE A 19 -15.75 14.74 -3.03
N VAL A 20 -15.52 14.52 -1.73
CA VAL A 20 -15.15 13.21 -1.21
C VAL A 20 -16.20 12.16 -1.55
N LEU A 21 -17.50 12.42 -1.32
CA LEU A 21 -18.58 11.49 -1.69
C LEU A 21 -18.60 11.17 -3.19
N LEU A 22 -18.40 12.16 -4.06
CA LEU A 22 -18.32 11.95 -5.51
C LEU A 22 -17.11 11.10 -5.88
N VAL A 23 -15.95 11.36 -5.26
CA VAL A 23 -14.75 10.52 -5.44
C VAL A 23 -15.01 9.10 -4.94
N LEU A 24 -15.62 8.91 -3.77
CA LEU A 24 -15.98 7.59 -3.24
C LEU A 24 -16.87 6.82 -4.23
N LEU A 25 -17.85 7.51 -4.85
CA LEU A 25 -18.71 6.93 -5.89
C LEU A 25 -17.91 6.49 -7.12
N ALA A 26 -17.07 7.36 -7.67
CA ALA A 26 -16.24 7.02 -8.84
C ALA A 26 -15.27 5.85 -8.56
N PHE A 27 -14.76 5.75 -7.34
CA PHE A 27 -13.96 4.61 -6.91
C PHE A 27 -14.80 3.32 -6.83
N ALA A 28 -16.01 3.38 -6.29
CA ALA A 28 -16.92 2.23 -6.26
C ALA A 28 -17.29 1.76 -7.67
N GLU A 29 -17.51 2.69 -8.60
CA GLU A 29 -17.75 2.42 -10.01
C GLU A 29 -16.56 1.74 -10.69
N PHE A 30 -15.34 2.24 -10.48
CA PHE A 30 -14.13 1.60 -11.00
C PHE A 30 -13.98 0.18 -10.45
N ALA A 31 -14.14 0.00 -9.13
CA ALA A 31 -14.05 -1.31 -8.49
C ALA A 31 -15.10 -2.29 -9.03
N ALA A 32 -16.30 -1.81 -9.34
CA ALA A 32 -17.35 -2.64 -9.95
C ALA A 32 -16.96 -3.13 -11.35
N ILE A 33 -16.21 -2.35 -12.13
CA ILE A 33 -15.68 -2.75 -13.44
C ILE A 33 -14.45 -3.66 -13.31
N ASP A 34 -13.58 -3.39 -12.34
CA ASP A 34 -12.38 -4.20 -12.07
C ASP A 34 -12.73 -5.60 -11.52
N ALA A 35 -13.88 -5.72 -10.85
CA ALA A 35 -14.41 -7.00 -10.37
C ALA A 35 -14.73 -8.00 -11.52
N HIS A 36 -14.77 -7.55 -12.78
CA HIS A 36 -14.72 -8.42 -13.94
C HIS A 36 -13.32 -9.05 -14.04
N ASN A 37 -13.08 -10.11 -13.26
CA ASN A 37 -11.83 -10.88 -13.24
C ASN A 37 -11.32 -11.14 -14.67
N LEU A 38 -10.30 -10.39 -15.10
CA LEU A 38 -9.69 -10.48 -16.42
C LEU A 38 -8.93 -11.81 -16.58
N ARG A 39 -9.53 -12.82 -17.22
CA ARG A 39 -8.80 -14.00 -17.72
C ARG A 39 -8.32 -13.71 -19.15
N VAL A 40 -7.26 -12.91 -19.27
CA VAL A 40 -6.68 -12.59 -20.58
C VAL A 40 -5.95 -13.81 -21.13
N SER A 41 -6.38 -14.29 -22.30
CA SER A 41 -5.67 -15.33 -23.06
C SER A 41 -4.25 -14.89 -23.41
N GLU A 42 -3.29 -15.83 -23.36
CA GLU A 42 -1.90 -15.66 -23.82
C GLU A 42 -1.78 -14.99 -25.21
N ALA A 43 -2.76 -15.22 -26.08
CA ALA A 43 -2.83 -14.65 -27.43
C ALA A 43 -2.96 -13.10 -27.47
N CYS A 44 -3.44 -12.46 -26.38
CA CYS A 44 -3.66 -11.02 -26.32
C CYS A 44 -2.47 -10.23 -25.71
N LYS A 45 -1.39 -10.91 -25.30
CA LYS A 45 -0.19 -10.29 -24.69
C LYS A 45 0.44 -9.13 -25.47
N PRO A 46 0.48 -9.13 -26.83
CA PRO A 46 1.06 -8.00 -27.58
C PRO A 46 0.28 -6.69 -27.40
N TYR A 47 -1.06 -6.74 -27.28
CA TYR A 47 -1.89 -5.57 -27.03
C TYR A 47 -1.74 -5.07 -25.59
N LEU A 48 -1.55 -5.98 -24.63
CA LEU A 48 -1.27 -5.63 -23.23
C LEU A 48 0.08 -4.91 -23.07
N PHE A 49 1.10 -5.25 -23.87
CA PHE A 49 2.43 -4.65 -23.70
C PHE A 49 2.40 -3.12 -23.80
N TYR A 50 1.75 -2.57 -24.84
CA TYR A 50 1.64 -1.12 -25.00
C TYR A 50 0.74 -0.49 -23.94
N ALA A 51 -0.34 -1.16 -23.54
CA ALA A 51 -1.22 -0.70 -22.48
C ALA A 51 -0.48 -0.61 -21.12
N VAL A 52 0.33 -1.61 -20.78
CA VAL A 52 1.16 -1.63 -19.56
C VAL A 52 2.19 -0.50 -19.59
N GLN A 53 2.88 -0.30 -20.71
CA GLN A 53 3.84 0.80 -20.86
C GLN A 53 3.17 2.17 -20.72
N ALA A 54 2.00 2.35 -21.35
CA ALA A 54 1.22 3.58 -21.22
C ALA A 54 0.74 3.81 -19.77
N THR A 55 0.34 2.75 -19.08
CA THR A 55 -0.09 2.80 -17.66
C THR A 55 1.07 3.21 -16.76
N HIS A 56 2.25 2.61 -16.91
CA HIS A 56 3.44 3.00 -16.17
C HIS A 56 3.82 4.46 -16.40
N PHE A 57 3.80 4.91 -17.66
CA PHE A 57 4.06 6.31 -17.97
C PHE A 57 3.02 7.23 -17.32
N GLY A 58 1.73 6.87 -17.41
CA GLY A 58 0.63 7.62 -16.80
C GLY A 58 0.76 7.74 -15.28
N LEU A 59 1.14 6.65 -14.60
CA LEU A 59 1.41 6.66 -13.16
C LEU A 59 2.59 7.56 -12.78
N LEU A 60 3.70 7.47 -13.51
CA LEU A 60 4.86 8.35 -13.30
C LEU A 60 4.52 9.81 -13.55
N PHE A 61 3.74 10.10 -14.60
CA PHE A 61 3.25 11.44 -14.90
C PHE A 61 2.36 11.97 -13.77
N ALA A 62 1.41 11.17 -13.29
CA ALA A 62 0.52 11.54 -12.19
C ALA A 62 1.31 11.78 -10.89
N ALA A 63 2.29 10.94 -10.58
CA ALA A 63 3.16 11.11 -9.43
C ALA A 63 4.00 12.40 -9.53
N GLY A 64 4.60 12.66 -10.69
CA GLY A 64 5.35 13.90 -10.95
C GLY A 64 4.46 15.13 -10.81
N LEU A 65 3.22 15.07 -11.32
CA LEU A 65 2.28 16.18 -11.25
C LEU A 65 1.83 16.42 -9.81
N MET A 66 1.56 15.36 -9.04
CA MET A 66 1.25 15.45 -7.62
C MET A 66 2.40 16.11 -6.84
N VAL A 67 3.64 15.73 -7.13
CA VAL A 67 4.83 16.34 -6.50
C VAL A 67 4.95 17.81 -6.86
N ALA A 68 4.72 18.18 -8.12
CA ALA A 68 4.74 19.57 -8.56
C ALA A 68 3.61 20.41 -7.92
N MET A 69 2.47 19.78 -7.60
CA MET A 69 1.34 20.43 -6.95
C MET A 69 1.52 20.55 -5.42
N LEU A 70 2.33 19.69 -4.78
CA LEU A 70 2.54 19.64 -3.31
C LEU A 70 2.64 21.03 -2.64
N PRO A 71 3.46 21.98 -3.15
CA PRO A 71 3.65 23.27 -2.48
C PRO A 71 2.37 24.12 -2.38
N ASN A 72 1.44 23.96 -3.33
CA ASN A 72 0.19 24.75 -3.38
C ASN A 72 -1.06 23.88 -3.33
N LEU A 73 -0.95 22.61 -2.93
CA LEU A 73 -2.07 21.67 -2.89
C LEU A 73 -3.27 22.23 -2.10
N ARG A 74 -3.02 22.87 -0.95
CA ARG A 74 -4.06 23.51 -0.13
C ARG A 74 -4.83 24.59 -0.88
N GLY A 75 -4.13 25.47 -1.59
CA GLY A 75 -4.76 26.51 -2.41
C GLY A 75 -5.60 25.91 -3.53
N LEU A 76 -5.04 24.91 -4.24
CA LEU A 76 -5.74 24.22 -5.33
C LEU A 76 -7.03 23.52 -4.84
N TRP A 77 -7.00 22.91 -3.65
CA TRP A 77 -8.18 22.30 -3.04
C TRP A 77 -9.24 23.34 -2.66
N GLN A 78 -8.85 24.47 -2.08
CA GLN A 78 -9.78 25.55 -1.75
C GLN A 78 -10.42 26.17 -2.99
N GLU A 79 -9.65 26.33 -4.07
CA GLU A 79 -10.16 26.77 -5.37
C GLU A 79 -11.21 25.79 -5.93
N LEU A 80 -10.94 24.48 -5.86
CA LEU A 80 -11.87 23.45 -6.30
C LEU A 80 -13.16 23.47 -5.47
N CYS A 81 -13.05 23.53 -4.14
CA CYS A 81 -14.23 23.58 -3.27
C CYS A 81 -15.06 24.85 -3.55
N GLY A 82 -14.42 25.99 -3.76
CA GLY A 82 -15.08 27.24 -4.15
C GLY A 82 -15.75 27.18 -5.53
N ALA A 83 -15.16 26.47 -6.49
CA ALA A 83 -15.77 26.20 -7.80
C ALA A 83 -16.97 25.25 -7.68
N ALA A 84 -16.83 24.19 -6.89
CA ALA A 84 -17.86 23.20 -6.66
C ALA A 84 -19.09 23.82 -5.97
N LEU A 85 -18.91 24.72 -4.99
CA LEU A 85 -20.01 25.34 -4.25
C LEU A 85 -21.08 25.97 -5.15
N ARG A 86 -20.64 26.64 -6.22
CA ARG A 86 -21.50 27.36 -7.16
C ARG A 86 -21.98 26.50 -8.34
N HIS A 87 -21.66 25.21 -8.34
CA HIS A 87 -21.88 24.33 -9.48
C HIS A 87 -23.13 23.47 -9.32
N HIS A 88 -23.97 23.40 -10.37
CA HIS A 88 -25.16 22.56 -10.44
C HIS A 88 -24.81 21.11 -10.85
N TRP A 89 -24.11 20.42 -9.96
CA TRP A 89 -23.54 19.08 -10.17
C TRP A 89 -24.58 17.98 -10.42
N GLN A 90 -25.80 18.09 -9.88
CA GLN A 90 -26.81 17.02 -9.89
C GLN A 90 -27.17 16.51 -11.30
N ARG A 91 -27.20 17.42 -12.30
CA ARG A 91 -27.49 17.06 -13.69
C ARG A 91 -26.37 16.21 -14.30
N TYR A 92 -25.12 16.57 -13.99
CA TYR A 92 -23.96 15.81 -14.42
C TYR A 92 -23.90 14.47 -13.71
N LEU A 93 -24.24 14.41 -12.41
CA LEU A 93 -24.29 13.14 -11.69
C LEU A 93 -25.31 12.18 -12.31
N PHE A 94 -26.53 12.65 -12.59
CA PHE A 94 -27.54 11.80 -13.21
C PHE A 94 -27.09 11.27 -14.58
N ALA A 95 -26.50 12.14 -15.41
CA ALA A 95 -25.94 11.73 -16.70
C ALA A 95 -24.77 10.75 -16.54
N GLN A 96 -23.88 11.02 -15.58
CA GLN A 96 -22.71 10.19 -15.28
C GLN A 96 -23.14 8.79 -14.84
N LEU A 97 -24.06 8.67 -13.88
CA LEU A 97 -24.61 7.39 -13.43
C LEU A 97 -25.32 6.63 -14.54
N SER A 98 -26.04 7.34 -15.43
CA SER A 98 -26.72 6.72 -16.57
C SER A 98 -25.73 6.16 -17.59
N VAL A 99 -24.66 6.91 -17.91
CA VAL A 99 -23.60 6.45 -18.81
C VAL A 99 -22.78 5.34 -18.16
N PHE A 100 -22.51 5.42 -16.85
CA PHE A 100 -21.84 4.36 -16.11
C PHE A 100 -22.64 3.06 -16.12
N ALA A 101 -23.96 3.11 -15.89
CA ALA A 101 -24.81 1.92 -15.95
C ALA A 101 -24.73 1.23 -17.34
N LEU A 102 -24.74 2.03 -18.42
CA LEU A 102 -24.52 1.50 -19.77
C LEU A 102 -23.10 0.94 -19.93
N PHE A 103 -22.08 1.65 -19.46
CA PHE A 103 -20.69 1.21 -19.51
C PHE A 103 -20.47 -0.12 -18.78
N TYR A 104 -21.08 -0.28 -17.60
CA TYR A 104 -21.03 -1.49 -16.80
C TYR A 104 -21.61 -2.69 -17.55
N VAL A 105 -22.83 -2.56 -18.08
CA VAL A 105 -23.47 -3.64 -18.87
C VAL A 105 -22.68 -3.95 -20.14
N CYS A 106 -22.14 -2.93 -20.83
CA CYS A 106 -21.30 -3.14 -22.00
C CYS A 106 -19.93 -3.76 -21.65
N SER A 107 -19.46 -3.63 -20.41
CA SER A 107 -18.20 -4.21 -19.97
C SER A 107 -18.28 -5.73 -19.88
N ASP A 108 -19.41 -6.30 -19.43
CA ASP A 108 -19.64 -7.75 -19.48
C ASP A 108 -19.42 -8.31 -20.89
N VAL A 109 -20.04 -7.67 -21.89
CA VAL A 109 -19.94 -8.07 -23.30
C VAL A 109 -18.51 -7.89 -23.82
N PHE A 110 -17.85 -6.79 -23.45
CA PHE A 110 -16.48 -6.53 -23.85
C PHE A 110 -15.51 -7.56 -23.29
N PHE A 111 -15.57 -7.85 -21.99
CA PHE A 111 -14.68 -8.82 -21.35
C PHE A 111 -14.93 -10.25 -21.85
N ALA A 112 -16.19 -10.66 -22.04
CA ALA A 112 -16.49 -11.95 -22.67
C ALA A 112 -15.93 -12.04 -24.11
N SER A 113 -15.98 -10.95 -24.88
CA SER A 113 -15.38 -10.88 -26.21
C SER A 113 -13.85 -10.92 -26.17
N LEU A 114 -13.24 -10.34 -25.13
CA LEU A 114 -11.79 -10.34 -24.90
C LEU A 114 -11.28 -11.74 -24.58
N GLU A 115 -11.97 -12.47 -23.70
CA GLU A 115 -11.67 -13.88 -23.38
C GLU A 115 -11.77 -14.78 -24.62
N ALA A 116 -12.79 -14.57 -25.44
CA ALA A 116 -12.99 -15.29 -26.70
C ALA A 116 -12.06 -14.85 -27.85
N CYS A 117 -11.18 -13.86 -27.62
CA CYS A 117 -10.33 -13.24 -28.65
C CYS A 117 -11.12 -12.74 -29.88
N ALA A 118 -12.35 -12.28 -29.66
CA ALA A 118 -13.31 -11.86 -30.69
C ALA A 118 -13.64 -10.35 -30.62
N VAL A 119 -12.77 -9.55 -30.01
CA VAL A 119 -12.98 -8.10 -29.85
C VAL A 119 -12.88 -7.41 -31.20
N SER A 120 -14.01 -6.91 -31.71
CA SER A 120 -14.02 -6.04 -32.89
C SER A 120 -13.49 -4.63 -32.54
N SER A 121 -12.89 -3.95 -33.52
CA SER A 121 -12.46 -2.55 -33.34
C SER A 121 -13.63 -1.64 -32.94
N ALA A 122 -14.85 -1.91 -33.42
CA ALA A 122 -16.04 -1.15 -33.05
C ALA A 122 -16.40 -1.33 -31.57
N THR A 123 -16.32 -2.57 -31.06
CA THR A 123 -16.58 -2.88 -29.64
C THR A 123 -15.55 -2.21 -28.74
N LEU A 124 -14.26 -2.25 -29.12
CA LEU A 124 -13.20 -1.57 -28.38
C LEU A 124 -13.41 -0.05 -28.35
N ILE A 125 -13.70 0.57 -29.50
CA ILE A 125 -13.93 2.02 -29.59
C ILE A 125 -15.14 2.42 -28.76
N ALA A 126 -16.25 1.67 -28.83
CA ALA A 126 -17.44 1.95 -28.04
C ALA A 126 -17.18 1.84 -26.54
N TRP A 127 -16.45 0.79 -26.11
CA TRP A 127 -16.09 0.60 -24.71
C TRP A 127 -15.19 1.72 -24.19
N VAL A 128 -14.14 2.10 -24.94
CA VAL A 128 -13.25 3.23 -24.60
C VAL A 128 -14.02 4.55 -24.57
N PHE A 129 -14.95 4.76 -25.49
CA PHE A 129 -15.79 5.96 -25.51
C PHE A 129 -16.68 6.05 -24.27
N LEU A 130 -17.33 4.96 -23.87
CA LEU A 130 -18.16 4.91 -22.66
C LEU A 130 -17.34 5.14 -21.38
N ALA A 131 -16.14 4.55 -21.30
CA ALA A 131 -15.20 4.79 -20.21
C ALA A 131 -14.80 6.28 -20.14
N ALA A 132 -14.42 6.87 -21.28
CA ALA A 132 -14.04 8.28 -21.37
C ALA A 132 -15.21 9.21 -21.05
N ALA A 133 -16.41 8.92 -21.55
CA ALA A 133 -17.62 9.70 -21.28
C ALA A 133 -17.98 9.68 -19.79
N THR A 134 -17.89 8.51 -19.14
CA THR A 134 -18.08 8.36 -17.69
C THR A 134 -17.11 9.24 -16.91
N LEU A 135 -15.81 9.17 -17.24
CA LEU A 135 -14.77 9.97 -16.59
C LEU A 135 -14.97 11.48 -16.81
N LEU A 136 -15.29 11.91 -18.02
CA LEU A 136 -15.52 13.32 -18.35
C LEU A 136 -16.75 13.88 -17.62
N LEU A 137 -17.83 13.09 -17.52
CA LEU A 137 -19.02 13.47 -16.77
C LEU A 137 -18.74 13.52 -15.26
N PHE A 138 -17.91 12.62 -14.73
CA PHE A 138 -17.43 12.69 -13.35
C PHE A 138 -16.63 13.99 -13.09
N ILE A 139 -15.67 14.33 -13.95
CA ILE A 139 -14.91 15.60 -13.86
C ILE A 139 -15.86 16.81 -13.94
N ALA A 140 -16.89 16.73 -14.78
CA ALA A 140 -17.91 17.77 -14.87
C ALA A 140 -18.78 17.88 -13.60
N CYS A 141 -19.01 16.79 -12.86
CA CYS A 141 -19.70 16.84 -11.56
C CYS A 141 -18.96 17.69 -10.53
N LEU A 142 -17.62 17.68 -10.57
CA LEU A 142 -16.77 18.36 -9.59
C LEU A 142 -16.77 19.88 -9.81
N ALA A 143 -16.66 20.34 -11.05
CA ALA A 143 -16.62 21.76 -11.39
C ALA A 143 -16.96 22.02 -12.86
N HIS A 144 -17.38 23.24 -13.15
CA HIS A 144 -17.71 23.70 -14.50
C HIS A 144 -16.48 23.71 -15.44
N TYR A 145 -16.64 23.39 -16.73
CA TYR A 145 -15.54 23.25 -17.70
C TYR A 145 -14.56 24.45 -17.74
N ARG A 146 -15.08 25.68 -17.57
CA ARG A 146 -14.25 26.91 -17.51
C ARG A 146 -13.21 26.87 -16.38
N PHE A 147 -13.56 26.29 -15.23
CA PHE A 147 -12.62 26.08 -14.13
C PHE A 147 -11.50 25.15 -14.59
N TRP A 148 -11.82 24.01 -15.19
CA TRP A 148 -10.83 23.02 -15.65
C TRP A 148 -9.88 23.58 -16.71
N PHE A 149 -10.37 24.31 -17.71
CA PHE A 149 -9.50 24.95 -18.70
C PHE A 149 -8.55 25.97 -18.07
N SER A 150 -9.04 26.80 -17.15
CA SER A 150 -8.19 27.74 -16.41
C SER A 150 -7.17 27.01 -15.52
N PHE A 151 -7.61 25.97 -14.81
CA PHE A 151 -6.81 25.17 -13.90
C PHE A 151 -5.67 24.43 -14.62
N LEU A 152 -5.99 23.72 -15.71
CA LEU A 152 -5.00 23.04 -16.56
C LEU A 152 -4.05 24.02 -17.24
N GLY A 153 -4.55 25.19 -17.67
CA GLY A 153 -3.72 26.26 -18.20
C GLY A 153 -2.64 26.73 -17.21
N ARG A 154 -3.00 26.86 -15.92
CA ARG A 154 -2.05 27.19 -14.84
C ARG A 154 -1.05 26.06 -14.57
N LEU A 155 -1.48 24.80 -14.67
CA LEU A 155 -0.62 23.64 -14.44
C LEU A 155 0.23 23.24 -15.65
N ARG A 156 0.14 23.92 -16.79
CA ARG A 156 0.82 23.54 -18.04
C ARG A 156 2.32 23.27 -17.86
N GLN A 157 3.03 24.13 -17.12
CA GLN A 157 4.47 23.94 -16.88
C GLN A 157 4.73 22.70 -16.01
N ALA A 158 3.94 22.50 -14.96
CA ALA A 158 4.03 21.32 -14.10
C ALA A 158 3.74 20.03 -14.88
N MET A 159 2.74 20.05 -15.76
CA MET A 159 2.43 18.92 -16.66
C MET A 159 3.59 18.62 -17.61
N LEU A 160 4.16 19.65 -18.27
CA LEU A 160 5.31 19.45 -19.17
C LEU A 160 6.52 18.87 -18.43
N LEU A 161 6.85 19.41 -17.25
CA LEU A 161 7.95 18.88 -16.43
C LEU A 161 7.68 17.43 -15.98
N SER A 162 6.45 17.13 -15.57
CA SER A 162 6.07 15.78 -15.13
C SER A 162 6.14 14.78 -16.28
N ALA A 163 5.73 15.17 -17.49
CA ALA A 163 5.87 14.36 -18.69
C ALA A 163 7.33 14.11 -19.07
N LEU A 164 8.19 15.14 -18.99
CA LEU A 164 9.62 15.00 -19.24
C LEU A 164 10.29 14.07 -18.22
N VAL A 165 9.95 14.19 -16.93
CA VAL A 165 10.45 13.30 -15.88
C VAL A 165 9.97 11.87 -16.10
N ALA A 166 8.68 11.66 -16.38
CA ALA A 166 8.13 10.34 -16.66
C ALA A 166 8.81 9.69 -17.88
N ALA A 167 9.06 10.45 -18.94
CA ALA A 167 9.79 9.98 -20.12
C ALA A 167 11.23 9.62 -19.77
N ALA A 168 11.95 10.48 -19.04
CA ALA A 168 13.33 10.22 -18.63
C ALA A 168 13.45 8.95 -17.76
N VAL A 169 12.56 8.79 -16.77
CA VAL A 169 12.51 7.59 -15.91
C VAL A 169 12.24 6.34 -16.75
N THR A 170 11.30 6.41 -17.70
CA THR A 170 10.98 5.28 -18.59
C THR A 170 12.19 4.89 -19.46
N VAL A 171 12.91 5.86 -20.00
CA VAL A 171 14.13 5.63 -20.78
C VAL A 171 15.23 5.01 -19.91
N VAL A 172 15.48 5.56 -18.73
CA VAL A 172 16.47 5.02 -17.79
C VAL A 172 16.12 3.59 -17.39
N ALA A 173 14.86 3.29 -17.11
CA ALA A 173 14.40 1.94 -16.78
C ALA A 173 14.64 0.94 -17.92
N ARG A 174 14.43 1.35 -19.18
CA ARG A 174 14.74 0.50 -20.36
C ARG A 174 16.23 0.32 -20.56
N LEU A 175 17.03 1.36 -20.35
CA LEU A 175 18.49 1.25 -20.43
C LEU A 175 19.04 0.36 -19.33
N SER A 176 18.50 0.45 -18.10
CA SER A 176 18.91 -0.41 -16.99
C SER A 176 18.54 -1.88 -17.23
N GLN A 177 17.43 -2.16 -17.94
CA GLN A 177 17.11 -3.51 -18.39
C GLN A 177 18.13 -4.08 -19.37
N GLY A 178 19.00 -3.30 -20.01
CA GLY A 178 20.11 -3.83 -20.82
C GLY A 178 21.32 -4.27 -19.99
N LEU A 179 21.47 -3.73 -18.78
CA LEU A 179 22.61 -3.98 -17.89
C LEU A 179 22.39 -5.19 -16.97
N TRP A 180 21.19 -5.78 -16.99
CA TRP A 180 20.81 -6.79 -16.01
C TRP A 180 21.64 -8.07 -16.04
N GLY A 181 22.11 -8.44 -17.24
CA GLY A 181 22.92 -9.64 -17.45
C GLY A 181 24.16 -9.64 -16.56
N SER A 182 24.92 -8.54 -16.58
CA SER A 182 26.19 -8.43 -15.87
C SER A 182 26.03 -8.46 -14.35
N LEU A 183 25.02 -7.79 -13.79
CA LEU A 183 24.78 -7.86 -12.34
C LEU A 183 24.28 -9.25 -11.92
N ALA A 184 23.41 -9.88 -12.72
CA ALA A 184 22.93 -11.23 -12.45
C ALA A 184 24.09 -12.24 -12.47
N GLU A 185 25.04 -12.10 -13.40
CA GLU A 185 26.27 -12.91 -13.42
C GLU A 185 27.11 -12.68 -12.15
N LEU A 186 27.32 -11.44 -11.72
CA LEU A 186 28.04 -11.16 -10.47
C LEU A 186 27.33 -11.78 -9.26
N THR A 187 26.01 -11.62 -9.17
CA THR A 187 25.19 -12.25 -8.13
C THR A 187 25.32 -13.77 -8.16
N PHE A 188 25.31 -14.38 -9.35
CA PHE A 188 25.53 -15.82 -9.54
C PHE A 188 26.87 -16.26 -8.96
N HIS A 189 27.98 -15.60 -9.35
CA HIS A 189 29.32 -15.97 -8.88
C HIS A 189 29.48 -15.83 -7.37
N VAL A 190 28.95 -14.75 -6.78
CA VAL A 190 29.00 -14.55 -5.32
C VAL A 190 28.16 -15.60 -4.61
N SER A 191 26.94 -15.87 -5.08
CA SER A 191 26.06 -16.88 -4.48
C SER A 191 26.66 -18.28 -4.59
N ALA A 192 27.26 -18.64 -5.73
CA ALA A 192 27.94 -19.92 -5.92
C ALA A 192 29.13 -20.09 -4.97
N ARG A 193 29.93 -19.04 -4.76
CA ARG A 193 31.03 -19.06 -3.79
C ARG A 193 30.54 -19.19 -2.36
N LEU A 194 29.45 -18.52 -2.00
CA LEU A 194 28.84 -18.68 -0.67
C LEU A 194 28.29 -20.09 -0.47
N LEU A 195 27.70 -20.68 -1.52
CA LEU A 195 27.21 -22.05 -1.49
C LEU A 195 28.34 -23.08 -1.32
N ALA A 196 29.49 -22.85 -1.95
CA ALA A 196 30.71 -23.66 -1.79
C ALA A 196 31.32 -23.61 -0.38
N LEU A 197 30.93 -22.64 0.46
CA LEU A 197 31.29 -22.64 1.88
C LEU A 197 30.40 -23.58 2.71
N MET A 198 29.24 -23.97 2.18
CA MET A 198 28.22 -24.76 2.88
C MET A 198 28.13 -26.19 2.38
N TYR A 199 28.40 -26.43 1.10
CA TYR A 199 28.29 -27.73 0.44
C TYR A 199 29.60 -28.13 -0.23
N PRO A 200 29.92 -29.43 -0.32
CA PRO A 200 31.02 -29.92 -1.14
C PRO A 200 30.81 -29.59 -2.62
N ASP A 201 31.89 -29.32 -3.35
CA ASP A 201 31.84 -28.95 -4.78
C ASP A 201 31.09 -29.96 -5.65
N GLU A 202 31.15 -31.25 -5.31
CA GLU A 202 30.46 -32.34 -6.02
C GLU A 202 28.94 -32.25 -5.96
N MET A 203 28.39 -31.63 -4.91
CA MET A 203 26.95 -31.44 -4.75
C MET A 203 26.43 -30.18 -5.44
N ILE A 204 27.32 -29.27 -5.84
CA ILE A 204 26.93 -27.96 -6.35
C ILE A 204 26.67 -28.03 -7.86
N TYR A 205 25.46 -27.65 -8.24
CA TYR A 205 25.08 -27.43 -9.63
C TYR A 205 25.20 -25.94 -9.96
N ALA A 206 26.07 -25.58 -10.91
CA ALA A 206 26.27 -24.20 -11.32
C ALA A 206 26.37 -24.10 -12.85
N GLU A 207 25.34 -23.54 -13.49
CA GLU A 207 25.28 -23.32 -14.93
C GLU A 207 25.03 -21.84 -15.23
N LEU A 208 26.06 -21.16 -15.73
CA LEU A 208 26.05 -19.71 -15.90
C LEU A 208 25.15 -19.23 -17.05
N ASN A 209 25.08 -20.00 -18.16
CA ASN A 209 24.33 -19.61 -19.36
C ASN A 209 22.85 -19.38 -19.06
N ASP A 210 22.25 -20.35 -18.38
CA ASP A 210 20.86 -20.27 -17.94
C ASP A 210 20.72 -19.67 -16.53
N LYS A 211 21.83 -19.32 -15.88
CA LYS A 211 21.88 -18.79 -14.50
C LYS A 211 21.20 -19.70 -13.49
N ILE A 212 21.42 -21.01 -13.63
CA ILE A 212 20.88 -22.03 -12.73
C ILE A 212 21.93 -22.35 -11.68
N LEU A 213 21.57 -22.17 -10.40
CA LEU A 213 22.42 -22.46 -9.26
C LEU A 213 21.67 -23.32 -8.25
N GLY A 214 22.33 -24.28 -7.62
CA GLY A 214 21.69 -25.14 -6.65
C GLY A 214 22.54 -26.31 -6.18
N THR A 215 21.86 -27.31 -5.62
CA THR A 215 22.39 -28.62 -5.28
C THR A 215 21.86 -29.69 -6.24
N SER A 216 22.17 -30.96 -5.99
CA SER A 216 21.58 -32.08 -6.73
C SER A 216 20.06 -32.13 -6.61
N GLU A 217 19.52 -31.84 -5.41
CA GLU A 217 18.11 -31.97 -5.05
C GLU A 217 17.29 -30.70 -5.33
N PHE A 218 17.90 -29.52 -5.18
CA PHE A 218 17.17 -28.26 -5.29
C PHE A 218 17.95 -27.23 -6.10
N ARG A 219 17.33 -26.74 -7.18
CA ARG A 219 17.95 -25.81 -8.14
C ARG A 219 17.05 -24.62 -8.41
N VAL A 220 17.66 -23.45 -8.54
CA VAL A 220 16.94 -22.21 -8.82
C VAL A 220 17.53 -21.49 -10.01
N ASN A 221 16.65 -20.90 -10.79
CA ASN A 221 17.01 -19.98 -11.86
C ASN A 221 17.09 -18.56 -11.29
N ILE A 222 18.21 -17.86 -11.47
CA ILE A 222 18.33 -16.45 -11.08
C ILE A 222 17.63 -15.58 -12.13
N ALA A 223 16.33 -15.41 -11.94
CA ALA A 223 15.48 -14.54 -12.74
C ALA A 223 15.85 -13.04 -12.56
N PRO A 224 15.37 -12.13 -13.45
CA PRO A 224 15.61 -10.69 -13.32
C PRO A 224 15.30 -10.12 -11.93
N ASP A 225 14.22 -10.56 -11.28
CA ASP A 225 13.84 -10.08 -9.94
C ASP A 225 14.83 -10.54 -8.84
N CYS A 226 15.52 -11.65 -9.07
CA CYS A 226 16.54 -12.21 -8.17
C CYS A 226 17.93 -11.60 -8.39
N SER A 227 18.13 -10.82 -9.44
CA SER A 227 19.46 -10.26 -9.80
C SER A 227 19.99 -9.25 -8.77
N GLY A 228 19.10 -8.59 -8.02
CA GLY A 228 19.42 -7.55 -7.04
C GLY A 228 19.01 -6.13 -7.43
N TYR A 229 18.54 -5.88 -8.67
CA TYR A 229 18.12 -4.53 -9.09
C TYR A 229 16.98 -3.95 -8.27
N GLU A 230 15.99 -4.77 -7.92
CA GLU A 230 14.83 -4.31 -7.15
C GLU A 230 15.26 -3.76 -5.79
N GLY A 231 16.05 -4.53 -5.03
CA GLY A 231 16.59 -4.10 -3.73
C GLY A 231 17.47 -2.86 -3.84
N ILE A 232 18.33 -2.78 -4.86
CA ILE A 232 19.14 -1.59 -5.15
C ILE A 232 18.26 -0.37 -5.42
N GLY A 233 17.23 -0.52 -6.25
CA GLY A 233 16.28 0.54 -6.57
C GLY A 233 15.54 1.05 -5.33
N LEU A 234 15.07 0.13 -4.47
CA LEU A 234 14.42 0.46 -3.20
C LEU A 234 15.34 1.23 -2.25
N ILE A 235 16.60 0.80 -2.10
CA ILE A 235 17.58 1.51 -1.26
C ILE A 235 17.93 2.88 -1.82
N ILE A 236 18.12 3.00 -3.14
CA ILE A 236 18.35 4.31 -3.79
C ILE A 236 17.15 5.23 -3.55
N GLY A 237 15.91 4.74 -3.75
CA GLY A 237 14.69 5.51 -3.52
C GLY A 237 14.57 5.98 -2.07
N PHE A 238 14.76 5.05 -1.13
CA PHE A 238 14.77 5.34 0.31
C PHE A 238 15.82 6.39 0.69
N LEU A 239 17.08 6.20 0.28
CA LEU A 239 18.16 7.14 0.57
C LEU A 239 17.92 8.50 -0.10
N THR A 240 17.43 8.53 -1.33
CA THR A 240 17.07 9.79 -2.02
C THR A 240 16.05 10.57 -1.20
N LEU A 241 14.98 9.90 -0.75
CA LEU A 241 13.96 10.52 0.10
C LEU A 241 14.56 10.99 1.43
N TYR A 242 15.29 10.12 2.13
CA TYR A 242 15.87 10.41 3.43
C TYR A 242 16.85 11.60 3.37
N LEU A 243 17.79 11.57 2.43
CA LEU A 243 18.78 12.63 2.22
C LEU A 243 18.12 13.96 1.84
N SER A 244 17.01 13.92 1.10
CA SER A 244 16.25 15.11 0.72
C SER A 244 15.50 15.72 1.89
N LEU A 245 14.81 14.90 2.70
CA LEU A 245 14.05 15.32 3.87
C LEU A 245 14.97 15.89 4.96
N PHE A 246 16.09 15.21 5.23
CA PHE A 246 17.02 15.59 6.30
C PHE A 246 18.25 16.37 5.78
N ARG A 247 18.15 16.97 4.59
CA ARG A 247 19.28 17.65 3.92
C ARG A 247 19.99 18.70 4.78
N ALA A 248 19.25 19.37 5.66
CA ALA A 248 19.78 20.41 6.53
C ALA A 248 20.62 19.86 7.70
N GLU A 249 20.35 18.61 8.10
CA GLU A 249 21.00 17.93 9.22
C GLU A 249 22.26 17.17 8.78
N LEU A 250 22.41 16.90 7.49
CA LEU A 250 23.47 16.06 6.92
C LEU A 250 24.64 16.87 6.35
N ARG A 251 25.83 16.25 6.35
CA ARG A 251 27.06 16.82 5.79
C ARG A 251 27.23 16.40 4.32
N PHE A 252 26.90 17.29 3.39
CA PHE A 252 27.24 17.11 1.98
C PHE A 252 28.68 17.57 1.69
N PRO A 253 29.42 16.89 0.80
CA PRO A 253 29.00 15.75 -0.03
C PRO A 253 29.11 14.37 0.65
N ARG A 254 29.61 14.28 1.90
CA ARG A 254 29.87 13.00 2.60
C ARG A 254 28.66 12.08 2.69
N ALA A 255 27.47 12.65 2.88
CA ALA A 255 26.21 11.90 2.90
C ALA A 255 25.95 11.10 1.61
N LEU A 256 26.54 11.49 0.47
CA LEU A 256 26.40 10.75 -0.78
C LEU A 256 27.09 9.37 -0.76
N LEU A 257 28.04 9.14 0.16
CA LEU A 257 28.66 7.82 0.35
C LEU A 257 27.68 6.76 0.88
N LEU A 258 26.53 7.18 1.40
CA LEU A 258 25.49 6.24 1.83
C LEU A 258 24.89 5.46 0.65
N TYR A 259 24.87 6.03 -0.56
CA TYR A 259 24.43 5.30 -1.76
C TYR A 259 25.29 4.07 -2.05
N PRO A 260 26.61 4.17 -2.30
CA PRO A 260 27.42 2.99 -2.57
C PRO A 260 27.44 2.01 -1.40
N ILE A 261 27.42 2.48 -0.14
CA ILE A 261 27.34 1.60 1.04
C ILE A 261 26.03 0.80 1.02
N GLY A 262 24.89 1.48 0.83
CA GLY A 262 23.58 0.84 0.80
C GLY A 262 23.42 -0.12 -0.38
N ILE A 263 23.88 0.28 -1.58
CA ILE A 263 23.85 -0.54 -2.80
C ILE A 263 24.67 -1.83 -2.62
N VAL A 264 25.90 -1.73 -2.12
CA VAL A 264 26.74 -2.91 -1.89
C VAL A 264 26.13 -3.80 -0.80
N ALA A 265 25.64 -3.22 0.30
CA ALA A 265 25.03 -3.98 1.38
C ALA A 265 23.80 -4.78 0.91
N ILE A 266 22.85 -4.14 0.21
CA ILE A 266 21.63 -4.83 -0.25
C ILE A 266 21.93 -5.88 -1.32
N TRP A 267 22.91 -5.62 -2.19
CA TRP A 267 23.34 -6.59 -3.19
C TRP A 267 23.99 -7.83 -2.55
N LEU A 268 24.88 -7.64 -1.56
CA LEU A 268 25.48 -8.76 -0.82
C LEU A 268 24.43 -9.57 -0.05
N PHE A 269 23.46 -8.89 0.58
CA PHE A 269 22.33 -9.56 1.22
C PHE A 269 21.48 -10.35 0.22
N ASN A 270 21.32 -9.87 -1.02
CA ASN A 270 20.61 -10.60 -2.05
C ASN A 270 21.36 -11.89 -2.47
N ALA A 271 22.69 -11.84 -2.60
CA ALA A 271 23.49 -13.05 -2.87
C ALA A 271 23.41 -14.06 -1.70
N LEU A 272 23.45 -13.56 -0.46
CA LEU A 272 23.23 -14.39 0.74
C LEU A 272 21.81 -14.99 0.74
N ARG A 273 20.79 -14.20 0.40
CA ARG A 273 19.39 -14.65 0.29
C ARG A 273 19.25 -15.81 -0.69
N ILE A 274 19.84 -15.72 -1.89
CA ILE A 274 19.80 -16.82 -2.86
C ILE A 274 20.47 -18.07 -2.30
N THR A 275 21.63 -17.91 -1.67
CA THR A 275 22.37 -19.04 -1.07
C THR A 275 21.56 -19.73 0.04
N VAL A 276 20.98 -18.95 0.96
CA VAL A 276 20.13 -19.48 2.04
C VAL A 276 18.85 -20.09 1.50
N LEU A 277 18.27 -19.51 0.45
CA LEU A 277 17.09 -20.06 -0.22
C LEU A 277 17.39 -21.46 -0.78
N ILE A 278 18.54 -21.65 -1.43
CA ILE A 278 18.97 -22.97 -1.92
C ILE A 278 19.15 -23.94 -0.75
N ALA A 279 19.84 -23.50 0.31
CA ALA A 279 20.07 -24.34 1.48
C ALA A 279 18.76 -24.77 2.17
N ILE A 280 17.76 -23.88 2.27
CA ILE A 280 16.43 -24.21 2.82
C ILE A 280 15.70 -25.19 1.89
N GLY A 281 15.75 -24.96 0.57
CA GLY A 281 15.07 -25.81 -0.40
C GLY A 281 15.64 -27.24 -0.44
N ASP A 282 16.95 -27.36 -0.29
CA ASP A 282 17.68 -28.62 -0.24
C ASP A 282 17.48 -29.37 1.10
N SER A 283 17.63 -28.67 2.24
CA SER A 283 17.71 -29.33 3.55
C SER A 283 16.41 -29.38 4.34
N TRP A 284 15.41 -28.55 4.02
CA TRP A 284 14.20 -28.42 4.83
C TRP A 284 12.90 -28.50 4.02
N SER A 285 12.66 -27.55 3.12
CA SER A 285 11.42 -27.51 2.35
C SER A 285 11.53 -26.64 1.09
N PRO A 286 11.36 -27.22 -0.11
CA PRO A 286 11.25 -26.48 -1.36
C PRO A 286 10.11 -25.45 -1.35
N GLU A 287 8.99 -25.76 -0.68
CA GLU A 287 7.81 -24.89 -0.62
C GLU A 287 8.07 -23.64 0.21
N ILE A 288 8.72 -23.78 1.37
CA ILE A 288 9.13 -22.64 2.22
C ILE A 288 10.19 -21.82 1.48
N ALA A 289 11.14 -22.46 0.80
CA ALA A 289 12.18 -21.76 0.06
C ALA A 289 11.61 -20.84 -1.04
N LEU A 290 10.73 -21.38 -1.91
CA LEU A 290 10.17 -20.65 -3.06
C LEU A 290 9.01 -19.72 -2.69
N GLY A 291 8.13 -20.13 -1.77
CA GLY A 291 6.96 -19.36 -1.36
C GLY A 291 7.30 -18.33 -0.29
N GLY A 292 7.54 -18.82 0.94
CA GLY A 292 7.69 -17.99 2.13
C GLY A 292 8.99 -17.19 2.15
N PHE A 293 10.13 -17.87 2.17
CA PHE A 293 11.43 -17.25 2.33
C PHE A 293 11.79 -16.34 1.16
N HIS A 294 11.55 -16.78 -0.09
CA HIS A 294 11.88 -15.98 -1.27
C HIS A 294 11.28 -14.59 -1.18
N SER A 295 9.97 -14.48 -1.01
CA SER A 295 9.28 -13.19 -0.99
C SER A 295 9.64 -12.33 0.24
N GLN A 296 9.66 -12.93 1.44
CA GLN A 296 9.81 -12.18 2.69
C GLN A 296 11.25 -11.77 2.99
N ALA A 297 12.24 -12.59 2.64
CA ALA A 297 13.65 -12.32 2.93
C ALA A 297 14.15 -11.02 2.27
N GLY A 298 13.65 -10.70 1.08
CA GLY A 298 13.96 -9.42 0.40
C GLY A 298 13.51 -8.21 1.21
N TRP A 299 12.25 -8.22 1.68
CA TRP A 299 11.71 -7.15 2.53
C TRP A 299 12.41 -7.05 3.88
N ILE A 300 12.70 -8.18 4.52
CA ILE A 300 13.45 -8.22 5.78
C ILE A 300 14.85 -7.60 5.59
N ALA A 301 15.57 -7.98 4.52
CA ALA A 301 16.88 -7.42 4.21
C ALA A 301 16.80 -5.91 3.94
N PHE A 302 15.82 -5.45 3.15
CA PHE A 302 15.60 -4.03 2.89
C PHE A 302 15.38 -3.24 4.19
N ILE A 303 14.47 -3.69 5.06
CA ILE A 303 14.16 -3.03 6.34
C ILE A 303 15.40 -3.02 7.24
N ALA A 304 16.09 -4.16 7.39
CA ALA A 304 17.27 -4.28 8.22
C ALA A 304 18.39 -3.32 7.76
N ILE A 305 18.63 -3.24 6.45
CA ILE A 305 19.65 -2.34 5.88
C ILE A 305 19.21 -0.89 5.99
N ALA A 306 17.95 -0.54 5.72
CA ALA A 306 17.45 0.81 5.88
C ALA A 306 17.59 1.31 7.33
N LEU A 307 17.18 0.48 8.31
CA LEU A 307 17.35 0.78 9.73
C LEU A 307 18.83 0.85 10.13
N GLY A 308 19.66 -0.07 9.62
CA GLY A 308 21.11 -0.06 9.82
C GLY A 308 21.78 1.21 9.29
N LEU A 309 21.36 1.71 8.12
CA LEU A 309 21.83 2.96 7.55
C LEU A 309 21.38 4.17 8.38
N ILE A 310 20.13 4.20 8.86
CA ILE A 310 19.66 5.24 9.79
C ILE A 310 20.50 5.23 11.08
N ALA A 311 20.71 4.04 11.67
CA ALA A 311 21.53 3.89 12.86
C ALA A 311 22.98 4.34 12.61
N LEU A 312 23.56 3.99 11.46
CA LEU A 312 24.89 4.44 11.05
C LEU A 312 24.97 5.97 10.97
N ILE A 313 23.98 6.62 10.34
CA ILE A 313 23.89 8.09 10.25
C ILE A 313 23.82 8.72 11.64
N HIS A 314 22.97 8.20 12.52
CA HIS A 314 22.79 8.75 13.87
C HIS A 314 24.02 8.57 14.77
N ASN A 315 24.74 7.46 14.60
CA ASN A 315 25.91 7.15 15.42
C ASN A 315 27.18 7.82 14.89
N ALA A 316 27.38 7.88 13.58
CA ALA A 316 28.58 8.43 12.96
C ALA A 316 28.49 9.95 12.74
N GLN A 317 29.27 10.71 13.52
CA GLN A 317 29.46 12.16 13.33
C GLN A 317 30.00 12.54 11.94
N PHE A 318 30.51 11.56 11.19
CA PHE A 318 30.97 11.75 9.82
C PHE A 318 29.85 12.29 8.89
N PHE A 319 28.61 11.83 9.08
CA PHE A 319 27.48 12.15 8.20
C PHE A 319 26.59 13.30 8.69
N VAL A 320 26.63 13.67 9.97
CA VAL A 320 25.70 14.63 10.60
C VAL A 320 26.39 15.96 10.91
N ARG A 321 25.74 17.09 10.60
CA ARG A 321 26.27 18.45 10.77
C ARG A 321 26.29 18.88 12.24
N ASN A 322 25.14 18.73 12.91
CA ASN A 322 24.92 19.00 14.33
C ASN A 322 24.11 17.83 14.92
N LYS A 323 24.67 17.07 15.88
CA LYS A 323 23.82 16.13 16.64
C LYS A 323 22.92 16.98 17.54
N PRO A 324 21.58 16.96 17.41
CA PRO A 324 20.74 17.47 18.48
C PRO A 324 21.12 16.69 19.76
N PRO A 325 21.27 17.35 20.92
CA PRO A 325 21.65 16.66 22.14
C PRO A 325 20.68 15.49 22.41
N VAL A 326 21.20 14.30 22.71
CA VAL A 326 20.41 13.08 22.93
C VAL A 326 19.28 13.30 23.94
N ALA A 327 19.53 14.15 24.94
CA ALA A 327 18.54 14.57 25.94
C ALA A 327 17.34 15.35 25.37
N GLN A 328 17.47 16.01 24.22
CA GLN A 328 16.42 16.78 23.57
C GLN A 328 15.52 15.91 22.68
N VAL A 329 16.06 14.83 22.10
CA VAL A 329 15.31 13.82 21.33
C VAL A 329 14.54 12.86 22.26
N ALA A 330 15.16 12.47 23.38
CA ALA A 330 14.49 11.68 24.41
C ALA A 330 13.32 12.43 25.07
N ARG A 331 13.43 13.76 25.24
CA ARG A 331 12.33 14.61 25.76
C ARG A 331 11.17 14.81 24.79
N ARG A 332 11.33 14.51 23.49
CA ARG A 332 10.27 14.60 22.48
C ARG A 332 9.55 13.27 22.21
N HIS A 333 10.02 12.16 22.78
CA HIS A 333 9.30 10.89 22.71
C HIS A 333 8.10 10.96 23.65
N GLU A 334 6.96 11.36 23.10
CA GLU A 334 5.70 11.22 23.81
C GLU A 334 5.38 9.72 23.93
N PRO A 335 5.22 9.19 25.17
CA PRO A 335 4.89 7.78 25.40
C PRO A 335 3.70 7.30 24.57
N LEU A 336 2.75 8.21 24.30
CA LEU A 336 1.55 7.95 23.53
C LEU A 336 1.82 7.73 22.02
N SER A 337 2.75 8.46 21.41
CA SER A 337 3.09 8.26 19.99
C SER A 337 3.68 6.86 19.76
N THR A 338 4.56 6.42 20.67
CA THR A 338 5.09 5.04 20.66
C THR A 338 3.98 4.02 20.91
N ALA A 339 3.11 4.27 21.90
CA ALA A 339 1.98 3.40 22.20
C ALA A 339 1.01 3.23 21.01
N MET A 340 0.88 4.25 20.17
CA MET A 340 0.02 4.23 18.98
C MET A 340 0.65 3.53 17.77
N LEU A 341 1.97 3.64 17.58
CA LEU A 341 2.67 3.07 16.42
C LEU A 341 3.18 1.64 16.65
N LEU A 342 3.64 1.33 17.85
CA LEU A 342 4.30 0.05 18.11
C LEU A 342 3.41 -1.17 17.82
N PRO A 343 2.08 -1.16 18.12
CA PRO A 343 1.20 -2.28 17.79
C PRO A 343 1.22 -2.66 16.30
N ILE A 344 1.09 -1.67 15.39
CA ILE A 344 1.10 -1.96 13.94
C ILE A 344 2.50 -2.37 13.47
N VAL A 345 3.56 -1.77 14.02
CA VAL A 345 4.94 -2.15 13.69
C VAL A 345 5.20 -3.61 14.07
N VAL A 346 4.78 -4.03 15.26
CA VAL A 346 4.91 -5.43 15.71
C VAL A 346 4.04 -6.36 14.89
N LEU A 347 2.80 -5.95 14.56
CA LEU A 347 1.92 -6.75 13.70
C LEU A 347 2.57 -7.04 12.34
N LEU A 348 3.12 -6.01 11.69
CA LEU A 348 3.79 -6.14 10.39
C LEU A 348 5.11 -6.93 10.50
N ALA A 349 5.93 -6.66 11.51
CA ALA A 349 7.17 -7.37 11.72
C ALA A 349 6.94 -8.88 11.93
N VAL A 350 5.96 -9.25 12.77
CA VAL A 350 5.62 -10.66 13.00
C VAL A 350 5.04 -11.28 11.73
N THR A 351 4.25 -10.55 10.95
CA THR A 351 3.72 -11.03 9.67
C THR A 351 4.86 -11.36 8.68
N LEU A 352 5.82 -10.46 8.51
CA LEU A 352 6.98 -10.68 7.63
C LEU A 352 7.84 -11.86 8.11
N VAL A 353 8.14 -11.93 9.40
CA VAL A 353 9.00 -12.98 9.97
C VAL A 353 8.30 -14.34 9.90
N SER A 354 7.05 -14.45 10.35
CA SER A 354 6.30 -15.72 10.30
C SER A 354 6.07 -16.19 8.86
N GLY A 355 5.80 -15.26 7.93
CA GLY A 355 5.67 -15.56 6.50
C GLY A 355 6.95 -16.12 5.88
N ALA A 356 8.14 -15.71 6.35
CA ALA A 356 9.41 -16.25 5.85
C ALA A 356 9.61 -17.74 6.17
N PHE A 357 8.87 -18.26 7.16
CA PHE A 357 8.93 -19.65 7.62
C PHE A 357 7.64 -20.43 7.34
N SER A 358 6.71 -19.86 6.56
CA SER A 358 5.42 -20.47 6.25
C SER A 358 5.16 -20.45 4.75
N ALA A 359 4.53 -21.49 4.22
CA ALA A 359 4.09 -21.56 2.83
C ALA A 359 2.59 -21.93 2.78
N GLY A 360 1.88 -21.42 1.77
CA GLY A 360 0.45 -21.68 1.60
C GLY A 360 -0.41 -21.04 2.70
N PHE A 361 -1.06 -21.86 3.52
CA PHE A 361 -1.99 -21.42 4.55
C PHE A 361 -1.25 -20.88 5.79
N ASP A 362 -1.67 -19.71 6.28
CA ASP A 362 -1.01 -18.99 7.38
C ASP A 362 -1.37 -19.56 8.77
N TRP A 363 -0.85 -20.75 9.07
CA TRP A 363 -1.05 -21.39 10.39
C TRP A 363 -0.42 -20.60 11.54
N LEU A 364 0.58 -19.75 11.26
CA LEU A 364 1.28 -18.93 12.25
C LEU A 364 0.57 -17.60 12.57
N TYR A 365 -0.60 -17.34 11.97
CA TYR A 365 -1.42 -16.15 12.27
C TYR A 365 -1.58 -15.87 13.77
N PRO A 366 -1.83 -16.84 14.67
CA PRO A 366 -1.96 -16.56 16.11
C PRO A 366 -0.77 -15.81 16.73
N LEU A 367 0.45 -15.97 16.20
CA LEU A 367 1.63 -15.27 16.71
C LEU A 367 1.50 -13.75 16.60
N ARG A 368 0.94 -13.24 15.49
CA ARG A 368 0.75 -11.79 15.31
C ARG A 368 -0.33 -11.25 16.25
N VAL A 369 -1.37 -12.04 16.52
CA VAL A 369 -2.43 -11.67 17.47
C VAL A 369 -1.87 -11.56 18.88
N LEU A 370 -1.10 -12.56 19.31
CA LEU A 370 -0.53 -12.62 20.66
C LEU A 370 0.54 -11.53 20.86
N ALA A 371 1.45 -11.35 19.89
CA ALA A 371 2.51 -10.35 19.98
C ALA A 371 1.95 -8.92 20.00
N THR A 372 1.04 -8.60 19.08
CA THR A 372 0.41 -7.27 19.05
C THR A 372 -0.51 -7.05 20.26
N GLY A 373 -1.24 -8.08 20.69
CA GLY A 373 -2.03 -8.05 21.92
C GLY A 373 -1.18 -7.76 23.16
N ALA A 374 -0.01 -8.41 23.29
CA ALA A 374 0.93 -8.15 24.38
C ALA A 374 1.41 -6.69 24.40
N VAL A 375 1.72 -6.10 23.23
CA VAL A 375 2.08 -4.68 23.13
C VAL A 375 0.91 -3.79 23.58
N LEU A 376 -0.31 -4.06 23.10
CA LEU A 376 -1.50 -3.30 23.50
C LEU A 376 -1.75 -3.39 25.01
N LEU A 377 -1.53 -4.55 25.62
CA LEU A 377 -1.65 -4.73 27.07
C LEU A 377 -0.59 -3.94 27.84
N CYS A 378 0.67 -3.93 27.37
CA CYS A 378 1.74 -3.13 27.97
C CYS A 378 1.42 -1.62 27.96
N PHE A 379 0.79 -1.13 26.89
CA PHE A 379 0.40 0.28 26.75
C PHE A 379 -1.05 0.57 27.13
N TRP A 380 -1.79 -0.40 27.67
CA TRP A 380 -3.24 -0.30 27.93
C TRP A 380 -3.61 0.93 28.77
N ARG A 381 -2.81 1.23 29.81
CA ARG A 381 -3.00 2.39 30.69
C ARG A 381 -2.72 3.71 29.98
N ALA A 382 -1.68 3.76 29.15
CA ALA A 382 -1.29 4.97 28.42
C ALA A 382 -2.31 5.34 27.32
N LEU A 383 -3.03 4.35 26.80
CA LEU A 383 -4.06 4.54 25.76
C LEU A 383 -5.45 4.91 26.35
N GLU A 384 -5.62 4.90 27.67
CA GLU A 384 -6.87 5.28 28.37
C GLU A 384 -8.16 4.60 27.82
N LEU A 385 -8.06 3.36 27.35
CA LEU A 385 -9.12 2.66 26.61
C LEU A 385 -10.43 2.42 27.41
N ARG A 386 -10.42 2.63 28.73
CA ARG A 386 -11.51 2.28 29.65
C ARG A 386 -12.68 3.29 29.66
N SER A 387 -12.44 4.54 29.27
CA SER A 387 -13.41 5.64 29.44
C SER A 387 -14.34 5.85 28.23
N TYR A 388 -14.39 4.89 27.30
CA TYR A 388 -15.15 5.04 26.06
C TYR A 388 -16.65 4.85 26.24
N ARG A 389 -17.44 5.75 25.64
CA ARG A 389 -18.89 5.63 25.51
C ARG A 389 -19.24 5.46 24.02
N PRO A 390 -19.76 4.27 23.62
CA PRO A 390 -20.13 4.00 22.24
C PRO A 390 -21.17 5.00 21.73
N ALA A 391 -21.05 5.36 20.47
CA ALA A 391 -22.05 6.13 19.73
C ALA A 391 -22.59 5.27 18.57
N TRP A 392 -23.75 5.62 18.03
CA TRP A 392 -24.35 4.86 16.94
C TRP A 392 -23.74 5.25 15.58
N GLU A 393 -23.22 6.48 15.44
CA GLU A 393 -22.63 6.96 14.18
C GLU A 393 -21.42 6.10 13.71
N PRO A 394 -20.46 5.72 14.57
CA PRO A 394 -19.38 4.82 14.17
C PRO A 394 -19.86 3.41 13.81
N VAL A 395 -20.91 2.90 14.49
CA VAL A 395 -21.51 1.60 14.17
C VAL A 395 -22.10 1.63 12.77
N LEU A 396 -22.84 2.71 12.43
CA LEU A 396 -23.36 2.89 11.09
C LEU A 396 -22.23 2.99 10.04
N ALA A 397 -21.14 3.71 10.33
CA ALA A 397 -19.98 3.75 9.45
C ALA A 397 -19.40 2.35 9.21
N GLY A 398 -19.25 1.52 10.26
CA GLY A 398 -18.79 0.14 10.12
C GLY A 398 -19.70 -0.72 9.24
N ILE A 399 -21.03 -0.59 9.38
CA ILE A 399 -22.00 -1.29 8.51
C ILE A 399 -21.86 -0.85 7.05
N VAL A 400 -21.69 0.46 6.80
CA VAL A 400 -21.50 0.99 5.45
C VAL A 400 -20.19 0.47 4.85
N VAL A 401 -19.09 0.47 5.61
CA VAL A 401 -17.81 -0.07 5.15
C VAL A 401 -17.92 -1.56 4.84
N PHE A 402 -18.62 -2.35 5.67
CA PHE A 402 -18.88 -3.76 5.38
C PHE A 402 -19.57 -3.94 4.02
N GLY A 403 -20.63 -3.16 3.75
CA GLY A 403 -21.31 -3.19 2.44
C GLY A 403 -20.37 -2.82 1.29
N LEU A 404 -19.58 -1.76 1.44
CA LEU A 404 -18.58 -1.36 0.45
C LEU A 404 -17.51 -2.43 0.22
N TRP A 405 -17.06 -3.10 1.29
CA TRP A 405 -16.06 -4.17 1.22
C TRP A 405 -16.57 -5.34 0.38
N LEU A 406 -17.80 -5.81 0.62
CA LEU A 406 -18.39 -6.89 -0.16
C LEU A 406 -18.58 -6.53 -1.64
N LEU A 407 -18.85 -5.25 -1.94
CA LEU A 407 -19.04 -4.75 -3.30
C LEU A 407 -17.74 -4.55 -4.07
N THR A 408 -16.65 -4.21 -3.38
CA THR A 408 -15.39 -3.75 -4.01
C THR A 408 -14.26 -4.76 -3.94
N VAL A 409 -14.32 -5.75 -3.05
CA VAL A 409 -13.35 -6.85 -3.04
C VAL A 409 -13.77 -7.91 -4.08
N PRO A 410 -12.91 -8.22 -5.07
CA PRO A 410 -13.23 -9.18 -6.10
C PRO A 410 -13.36 -10.58 -5.51
N LYS A 411 -14.34 -11.34 -6.00
CA LYS A 411 -14.58 -12.73 -5.59
C LYS A 411 -13.50 -13.65 -6.16
N ASN A 412 -13.10 -14.65 -5.39
CA ASN A 412 -12.14 -15.66 -5.83
C ASN A 412 -12.51 -17.04 -5.29
N ALA A 413 -13.32 -17.78 -6.06
CA ALA A 413 -13.78 -19.10 -5.68
C ALA A 413 -12.64 -20.13 -5.53
N ASP A 414 -11.56 -19.99 -6.30
CA ASP A 414 -10.41 -20.88 -6.22
C ASP A 414 -9.65 -20.68 -4.90
N ALA A 415 -9.45 -19.42 -4.48
CA ALA A 415 -8.88 -19.09 -3.18
C ALA A 415 -9.78 -19.55 -2.03
N ASP A 416 -11.09 -19.36 -2.14
CA ASP A 416 -12.07 -19.80 -1.14
C ASP A 416 -12.06 -21.33 -0.97
N ALA A 417 -11.98 -22.07 -2.08
CA ALA A 417 -11.90 -23.53 -2.07
C ALA A 417 -10.58 -24.01 -1.44
N ALA A 418 -9.45 -23.40 -1.80
CA ALA A 418 -8.15 -23.74 -1.22
C ALA A 418 -8.11 -23.47 0.30
N PHE A 419 -8.68 -22.36 0.75
CA PHE A 419 -8.78 -22.02 2.17
C PHE A 419 -9.66 -23.02 2.92
N SER A 420 -10.83 -23.36 2.36
CA SER A 420 -11.74 -24.36 2.94
C SER A 420 -11.09 -25.73 3.04
N LEU A 421 -10.34 -26.13 2.01
CA LEU A 421 -9.61 -27.40 1.98
C LEU A 421 -8.53 -27.45 3.08
N ALA A 422 -7.76 -26.38 3.26
CA ALA A 422 -6.73 -26.31 4.30
C ALA A 422 -7.32 -26.47 5.71
N LEU A 423 -8.46 -25.83 5.98
CA LEU A 423 -9.16 -25.99 7.26
C LEU A 423 -9.73 -27.40 7.45
N ALA A 424 -10.26 -28.01 6.39
CA ALA A 424 -10.86 -29.35 6.43
C ALA A 424 -9.83 -30.48 6.57
N GLN A 425 -8.61 -30.28 6.06
CA GLN A 425 -7.50 -31.22 6.17
C GLN A 425 -6.80 -31.18 7.55
N SER A 426 -7.08 -30.15 8.35
CA SER A 426 -6.52 -30.01 9.70
C SER A 426 -7.40 -30.67 10.76
N ILE A 427 -6.84 -30.86 11.96
CA ILE A 427 -7.55 -31.47 13.09
C ILE A 427 -8.58 -30.45 13.64
N PRO A 428 -9.82 -30.86 13.96
CA PRO A 428 -10.89 -29.93 14.37
C PRO A 428 -10.50 -28.94 15.48
N ALA A 429 -9.74 -29.39 16.49
CA ALA A 429 -9.28 -28.54 17.58
C ALA A 429 -8.35 -27.40 17.10
N ILE A 430 -7.46 -27.69 16.14
CA ILE A 430 -6.55 -26.71 15.55
C ILE A 430 -7.35 -25.74 14.67
N THR A 431 -8.26 -26.24 13.85
CA THR A 431 -9.15 -25.43 13.02
C THR A 431 -9.98 -24.45 13.86
N ILE A 432 -10.63 -24.92 14.92
CA ILE A 432 -11.41 -24.08 15.82
C ILE A 432 -10.50 -23.06 16.52
N GLY A 433 -9.36 -23.50 17.06
CA GLY A 433 -8.41 -22.60 17.72
C GLY A 433 -7.88 -21.51 16.79
N TRP A 434 -7.56 -21.86 15.54
CA TRP A 434 -7.10 -20.93 14.52
C TRP A 434 -8.21 -19.94 14.14
N LEU A 435 -9.44 -20.41 13.90
CA LEU A 435 -10.59 -19.54 13.57
C LEU A 435 -10.92 -18.57 14.71
N LEU A 436 -10.83 -19.03 15.98
CA LEU A 436 -11.01 -18.17 17.14
C LEU A 436 -9.94 -17.08 17.21
N MET A 437 -8.66 -17.45 17.04
CA MET A 437 -7.55 -16.50 17.02
C MET A 437 -7.65 -15.53 15.83
N ARG A 438 -8.06 -16.02 14.66
CA ARG A 438 -8.28 -15.21 13.46
C ARG A 438 -9.42 -14.21 13.67
N SER A 439 -10.50 -14.63 14.33
CA SER A 439 -11.64 -13.77 14.70
C SER A 439 -11.24 -12.71 15.72
N ILE A 440 -10.53 -13.08 16.79
CA ILE A 440 -10.03 -12.12 17.79
C ILE A 440 -9.06 -11.12 17.15
N GLY A 441 -8.13 -11.62 16.33
CA GLY A 441 -7.18 -10.81 15.58
C GLY A 441 -7.86 -9.79 14.69
N SER A 442 -8.81 -10.24 13.88
CA SER A 442 -9.55 -9.41 12.93
C SER A 442 -10.49 -8.41 13.60
N ILE A 443 -11.25 -8.83 14.63
CA ILE A 443 -12.27 -7.98 15.25
C ILE A 443 -11.66 -7.00 16.26
N ILE A 444 -10.58 -7.37 16.95
CA ILE A 444 -10.05 -6.59 18.08
C ILE A 444 -8.63 -6.10 17.80
N THR A 445 -7.69 -7.01 17.60
CA THR A 445 -6.26 -6.68 17.60
C THR A 445 -5.86 -5.78 16.42
N VAL A 446 -6.32 -6.11 15.21
CA VAL A 446 -6.03 -5.37 13.97
C VAL A 446 -6.67 -3.97 14.01
N PRO A 447 -7.98 -3.79 14.28
CA PRO A 447 -8.60 -2.47 14.38
C PRO A 447 -7.93 -1.56 15.41
N LEU A 448 -7.53 -2.11 16.57
CA LEU A 448 -6.76 -1.34 17.55
C LEU A 448 -5.40 -0.93 17.00
N ALA A 449 -4.63 -1.87 16.45
CA ALA A 449 -3.30 -1.57 15.95
C ALA A 449 -3.31 -0.55 14.80
N GLU A 450 -4.22 -0.72 13.85
CA GLU A 450 -4.31 0.13 12.67
C GLU A 450 -4.88 1.52 13.01
N GLU A 451 -6.01 1.61 13.70
CA GLU A 451 -6.63 2.93 13.93
C GLU A 451 -5.81 3.80 14.90
N LEU A 452 -5.08 3.20 15.85
CA LEU A 452 -4.11 3.94 16.66
C LEU A 452 -3.01 4.56 15.79
N ALA A 453 -2.46 3.81 14.84
CA ALA A 453 -1.40 4.29 13.95
C ALA A 453 -1.92 5.32 12.93
N PHE A 454 -3.03 5.05 12.27
CA PHE A 454 -3.53 5.88 11.18
C PHE A 454 -4.36 7.07 11.67
N ARG A 455 -5.34 6.86 12.58
CA ARG A 455 -6.30 7.90 13.01
C ARG A 455 -5.86 8.59 14.31
N GLY A 456 -5.07 7.89 15.13
CA GLY A 456 -4.38 8.47 16.29
C GLY A 456 -3.13 9.24 15.90
N TYR A 457 -2.12 8.55 15.36
CA TYR A 457 -0.81 9.14 15.11
C TYR A 457 -0.72 9.88 13.77
N MET A 458 -0.89 9.18 12.64
CA MET A 458 -0.59 9.72 11.32
C MET A 458 -1.50 10.90 10.96
N LEU A 459 -2.81 10.79 11.18
CA LEU A 459 -3.76 11.86 10.95
C LEU A 459 -3.42 13.11 11.78
N SER A 460 -3.11 12.95 13.08
CA SER A 460 -2.73 14.06 13.96
C SER A 460 -1.44 14.74 13.50
N LYS A 461 -0.42 13.96 13.13
CA LYS A 461 0.85 14.49 12.62
C LYS A 461 0.70 15.23 11.30
N LEU A 462 -0.11 14.71 10.36
CA LEU A 462 -0.41 15.41 9.10
C LEU A 462 -1.23 16.69 9.32
N CYS A 463 -1.98 16.77 10.42
CA CYS A 463 -2.61 18.00 10.88
C CYS A 463 -1.65 18.98 11.59
N GLY A 464 -0.39 18.61 11.80
CA GLY A 464 0.58 19.42 12.54
C GLY A 464 0.31 19.45 14.05
N ARG A 465 -0.37 18.43 14.59
CA ARG A 465 -0.71 18.27 16.00
C ARG A 465 0.06 17.10 16.63
N GLU A 466 0.17 17.13 17.95
CA GLU A 466 0.63 15.98 18.72
C GLU A 466 -0.42 14.88 18.73
N ALA A 467 0.02 13.63 18.91
CA ALA A 467 -0.87 12.50 18.83
C ALA A 467 -1.70 12.41 20.12
N ALA A 468 -3.02 12.32 20.00
CA ALA A 468 -3.92 12.28 21.15
C ALA A 468 -5.07 11.28 20.92
N MET A 469 -5.47 10.58 21.98
CA MET A 469 -6.59 9.63 21.93
C MET A 469 -7.94 10.34 21.73
N SER A 470 -8.08 11.53 22.32
CA SER A 470 -9.25 12.38 22.19
C SER A 470 -8.80 13.83 22.02
N ASP A 471 -8.98 14.38 20.82
CA ASP A 471 -8.76 15.79 20.52
C ASP A 471 -9.55 16.20 19.26
N ARG A 472 -10.05 17.43 19.22
CA ARG A 472 -10.69 18.00 18.03
C ARG A 472 -9.63 18.51 17.08
N LEU A 473 -9.29 17.67 16.11
CA LEU A 473 -8.38 18.06 15.04
C LEU A 473 -9.05 19.11 14.13
N PRO A 474 -8.29 20.11 13.64
CA PRO A 474 -8.79 20.99 12.59
C PRO A 474 -9.05 20.15 11.33
N LEU A 475 -10.12 20.48 10.59
CA LEU A 475 -10.41 19.81 9.34
C LEU A 475 -9.25 20.00 8.36
N ASN A 476 -8.67 18.90 7.92
CA ASN A 476 -7.54 18.91 7.00
C ASN A 476 -7.68 17.76 6.01
N TRP A 477 -8.14 18.10 4.81
CA TRP A 477 -8.37 17.15 3.73
C TRP A 477 -7.12 16.40 3.30
N PHE A 478 -5.93 17.01 3.41
CA PHE A 478 -4.66 16.33 3.12
C PHE A 478 -4.31 15.28 4.15
N ALA A 479 -4.57 15.58 5.43
CA ALA A 479 -4.36 14.63 6.50
C ALA A 479 -5.33 13.44 6.37
N ILE A 480 -6.60 13.72 6.04
CA ILE A 480 -7.63 12.71 5.80
C ILE A 480 -7.25 11.83 4.60
N ALA A 481 -6.98 12.43 3.44
CA ALA A 481 -6.64 11.69 2.22
C ALA A 481 -5.33 10.91 2.38
N GLY A 482 -4.28 11.54 2.92
CA GLY A 482 -2.98 10.91 3.12
C GLY A 482 -3.03 9.73 4.08
N SER A 483 -3.71 9.87 5.24
CA SER A 483 -3.86 8.76 6.19
C SER A 483 -4.74 7.63 5.66
N SER A 484 -5.80 7.97 4.91
CA SER A 484 -6.70 6.96 4.32
C SER A 484 -6.07 6.21 3.16
N LEU A 485 -5.31 6.88 2.30
CA LEU A 485 -4.55 6.24 1.22
C LEU A 485 -3.47 5.31 1.78
N ALA A 486 -2.72 5.76 2.78
CA ALA A 486 -1.71 4.89 3.40
C ALA A 486 -2.32 3.66 4.09
N PHE A 487 -3.48 3.83 4.72
CA PHE A 487 -4.27 2.70 5.23
C PHE A 487 -4.71 1.77 4.09
N GLY A 488 -5.20 2.32 2.98
CA GLY A 488 -5.60 1.54 1.81
C GLY A 488 -4.45 0.74 1.21
N LEU A 489 -3.30 1.36 0.97
CA LEU A 489 -2.11 0.70 0.41
C LEU A 489 -1.56 -0.46 1.27
N LEU A 490 -1.96 -0.54 2.55
CA LEU A 490 -1.65 -1.68 3.42
C LEU A 490 -2.45 -2.94 3.05
N HIS A 491 -3.60 -2.78 2.40
CA HIS A 491 -4.54 -3.83 2.08
C HIS A 491 -4.38 -4.29 0.62
N GLY A 492 -4.59 -5.58 0.35
CA GLY A 492 -4.59 -6.12 -1.01
C GLY A 492 -5.62 -5.42 -1.91
N ALA A 493 -6.83 -5.20 -1.39
CA ALA A 493 -7.85 -4.37 -2.00
C ALA A 493 -7.65 -2.88 -1.66
N TRP A 494 -6.58 -2.29 -2.19
CA TRP A 494 -6.12 -0.96 -1.76
C TRP A 494 -7.16 0.15 -1.91
N MET A 495 -8.03 0.05 -2.92
CA MET A 495 -9.15 0.95 -3.11
C MET A 495 -10.16 0.82 -1.99
N ALA A 496 -10.65 -0.40 -1.73
CA ALA A 496 -11.60 -0.69 -0.66
C ALA A 496 -11.07 -0.22 0.70
N GLY A 497 -9.80 -0.50 0.98
CA GLY A 497 -9.12 0.00 2.18
C GLY A 497 -9.07 1.53 2.24
N THR A 498 -8.80 2.22 1.13
CA THR A 498 -8.80 3.69 1.09
C THR A 498 -10.19 4.27 1.42
N LEU A 499 -11.27 3.68 0.88
CA LEU A 499 -12.64 4.09 1.16
C LEU A 499 -13.02 3.86 2.63
N ALA A 500 -12.71 2.67 3.16
CA ALA A 500 -12.85 2.35 4.57
C ALA A 500 -12.13 3.38 5.44
N GLY A 501 -10.91 3.73 5.04
CA GLY A 501 -10.09 4.68 5.75
C GLY A 501 -10.66 6.10 5.83
N LEU A 502 -11.34 6.55 4.76
CA LEU A 502 -12.04 7.83 4.73
C LEU A 502 -13.24 7.85 5.69
N LEU A 503 -13.98 6.74 5.77
CA LEU A 503 -15.13 6.60 6.69
C LEU A 503 -14.68 6.47 8.16
N TYR A 504 -13.55 5.80 8.42
CA TYR A 504 -12.94 5.76 9.76
C TYR A 504 -12.38 7.13 10.16
N ALA A 505 -11.80 7.89 9.23
CA ALA A 505 -11.42 9.28 9.47
C ALA A 505 -12.66 10.14 9.79
N TRP A 506 -13.76 9.99 9.05
CA TRP A 506 -15.03 10.66 9.37
C TRP A 506 -15.51 10.34 10.79
N ALA A 507 -15.49 9.06 11.21
CA ALA A 507 -15.85 8.66 12.56
C ALA A 507 -14.94 9.34 13.61
N ARG A 508 -13.63 9.42 13.36
CA ARG A 508 -12.66 10.16 14.20
C ARG A 508 -12.98 11.65 14.33
N TYR A 509 -13.45 12.30 13.27
CA TYR A 509 -13.82 13.73 13.28
C TYR A 509 -15.17 13.99 13.96
N ARG A 510 -16.11 13.03 13.92
CA ARG A 510 -17.47 13.21 14.42
C ARG A 510 -17.54 13.61 15.89
N HIS A 511 -16.72 12.97 16.74
CA HIS A 511 -16.64 13.31 18.18
C HIS A 511 -15.22 13.63 18.65
N GLY A 512 -14.22 13.58 17.78
CA GLY A 512 -12.85 13.87 18.17
C GLY A 512 -12.12 12.73 18.88
N ARG A 513 -12.57 11.47 18.73
CA ARG A 513 -12.05 10.30 19.47
C ARG A 513 -11.50 9.24 18.54
N VAL A 514 -10.29 8.72 18.81
CA VAL A 514 -9.70 7.60 18.03
C VAL A 514 -10.54 6.33 18.17
N LEU A 515 -11.15 6.13 19.33
CA LEU A 515 -11.98 4.95 19.59
C LEU A 515 -13.27 4.89 18.78
N ASP A 516 -13.72 6.01 18.20
CA ASP A 516 -14.83 5.97 17.23
C ASP A 516 -14.38 5.31 15.92
N ALA A 517 -13.18 5.60 15.44
CA ALA A 517 -12.62 4.91 14.27
C ALA A 517 -12.37 3.43 14.56
N VAL A 518 -11.82 3.12 15.75
CA VAL A 518 -11.66 1.73 16.22
C VAL A 518 -13.02 1.01 16.20
N LEU A 519 -14.06 1.57 16.83
CA LEU A 519 -15.37 0.94 16.88
C LEU A 519 -15.96 0.70 15.49
N ALA A 520 -15.88 1.67 14.58
CA ALA A 520 -16.33 1.51 13.20
C ALA A 520 -15.63 0.33 12.53
N HIS A 521 -14.30 0.24 12.66
CA HIS A 521 -13.51 -0.83 12.09
C HIS A 521 -13.78 -2.20 12.76
N MET A 522 -13.92 -2.25 14.08
CA MET A 522 -14.33 -3.48 14.79
C MET A 522 -15.68 -3.99 14.30
N VAL A 523 -16.65 -3.10 14.07
CA VAL A 523 -17.98 -3.45 13.53
C VAL A 523 -17.86 -3.99 12.10
N THR A 524 -17.09 -3.33 11.23
CA THR A 524 -16.79 -3.84 9.88
C THR A 524 -16.28 -5.27 9.95
N ASN A 525 -15.23 -5.51 10.76
CA ASN A 525 -14.57 -6.80 10.80
C ASN A 525 -15.40 -7.88 11.50
N ALA A 526 -16.26 -7.50 12.46
CA ALA A 526 -17.21 -8.43 13.06
C ALA A 526 -18.25 -8.91 12.03
N LEU A 527 -18.76 -8.00 11.20
CA LEU A 527 -19.70 -8.35 10.13
C LEU A 527 -19.03 -9.17 9.03
N VAL A 528 -17.80 -8.80 8.60
CA VAL A 528 -17.01 -9.60 7.66
C VAL A 528 -16.76 -10.99 8.24
N THR A 529 -16.30 -11.10 9.49
CA THR A 529 -16.03 -12.39 10.15
C THR A 529 -17.29 -13.26 10.21
N ALA A 530 -18.43 -12.70 10.59
CA ALA A 530 -19.69 -13.42 10.59
C ALA A 530 -20.09 -13.88 9.17
N TYR A 531 -19.95 -13.00 8.17
CA TYR A 531 -20.27 -13.30 6.78
C TYR A 531 -19.41 -14.44 6.23
N VAL A 532 -18.09 -14.40 6.40
CA VAL A 532 -17.18 -15.44 5.88
C VAL A 532 -17.40 -16.78 6.57
N LEU A 533 -17.65 -16.79 7.89
CA LEU A 533 -17.94 -18.03 8.63
C LEU A 533 -19.28 -18.66 8.21
N LEU A 534 -20.27 -17.86 7.81
CA LEU A 534 -21.58 -18.35 7.36
C LEU A 534 -21.59 -18.77 5.88
N THR A 535 -20.79 -18.13 5.04
CA THR A 535 -20.85 -18.30 3.57
C THR A 535 -19.67 -19.05 2.98
N ALA A 536 -18.60 -19.27 3.75
CA ALA A 536 -17.31 -19.80 3.30
C ALA A 536 -16.67 -19.00 2.14
N GLN A 537 -16.99 -17.71 2.02
CA GLN A 537 -16.35 -16.77 1.08
C GLN A 537 -15.15 -16.10 1.78
N TRP A 538 -14.05 -16.84 1.89
CA TRP A 538 -12.85 -16.46 2.66
C TRP A 538 -12.06 -15.29 2.07
N VAL A 539 -12.21 -14.98 0.78
CA VAL A 539 -11.53 -13.88 0.07
C VAL A 539 -11.76 -12.52 0.73
N TYR A 540 -12.85 -12.35 1.46
CA TYR A 540 -13.15 -11.12 2.18
C TYR A 540 -12.40 -10.94 3.50
N TRP A 541 -11.71 -11.99 3.97
CA TRP A 541 -11.06 -12.03 5.29
C TRP A 541 -9.55 -11.82 5.22
#